data_AF-A0A3T0LU68-F1
#
_entry.id   AF-A0A3T0LU68-F1
#
_cell.length_a   1.000
_cell.length_b   1.000
_cell.length_c   1.000
_cell.angle_alpha   90.00
_cell.angle_beta   90.00
_cell.angle_gamma   90.00
#
_symmetry.space_group_name_H-M   'P 1'
#
loop_
_entity.id
_entity.type
_entity.pdbx_description
1 polymer ?
#
loop_
_entity_poly.entity_id
_entity_poly.type
_entity_poly.pdbx_seq_one_letter_code
_entity_poly.pdbx_strand_id
1 'polypeptide(L)'
;MGIDPCQFYYYEHDIFYPRYPSLIKMANILKIDVKKLMDNYYLFITSPKYKNFFENLRLQNNWTYNDVENILGINPYTYREWELGAKLGRDLYIKLRKKLFELKIINKLNIKK
;
A
#
# COMPACT_ATOMS: atom_id res chain seq x y z
N MET A 1 6.41 -18.12 21.86
CA MET A 1 5.24 -17.60 21.11
C MET A 1 5.47 -17.83 19.63
N GLY A 2 4.91 -18.91 19.08
CA GLY A 2 5.06 -19.29 17.68
C GLY A 2 4.07 -18.59 16.75
N ILE A 3 4.22 -18.84 15.45
CA ILE A 3 3.14 -18.66 14.48
C ILE A 3 2.32 -19.94 14.42
N ASP A 4 1.01 -19.81 14.25
CA ASP A 4 0.16 -20.96 13.98
C ASP A 4 0.58 -21.60 12.64
N PRO A 5 0.88 -22.91 12.57
CA PRO A 5 1.28 -23.58 11.34
C PRO A 5 0.31 -23.36 10.17
N CYS A 6 -0.98 -23.18 10.45
CA CYS A 6 -1.98 -22.89 9.43
C CYS A 6 -1.71 -21.56 8.72
N GLN A 7 -0.99 -20.60 9.32
CA GLN A 7 -0.64 -19.34 8.64
C GLN A 7 0.33 -19.55 7.48
N PHE A 8 1.25 -20.51 7.56
CA PHE A 8 2.10 -20.87 6.43
C PHE A 8 1.26 -21.50 5.32
N TYR A 9 0.41 -22.47 5.68
CA TYR A 9 -0.52 -23.10 4.73
C TYR A 9 -1.42 -22.07 4.02
N TYR A 10 -2.06 -21.16 4.77
CA TYR A 10 -2.93 -20.14 4.16
C TYR A 10 -2.18 -19.15 3.27
N TYR A 11 -0.94 -18.81 3.62
CA TYR A 11 -0.10 -17.95 2.81
C TYR A 11 0.32 -18.64 1.51
N GLU A 12 0.83 -19.86 1.58
CA GLU A 12 1.31 -20.62 0.41
C GLU A 12 0.20 -21.01 -0.56
N HIS A 13 -1.03 -21.15 -0.06
CA HIS A 13 -2.20 -21.46 -0.88
C HIS A 13 -3.07 -20.23 -1.24
N ASP A 14 -2.59 -19.00 -0.99
CA ASP A 14 -3.31 -17.74 -1.29
C ASP A 14 -4.74 -17.67 -0.69
N ILE A 15 -5.00 -18.37 0.42
CA ILE A 15 -6.32 -18.42 1.06
C ILE A 15 -6.62 -17.11 1.80
N PHE A 16 -5.64 -16.60 2.57
CA PHE A 16 -5.73 -15.32 3.26
C PHE A 16 -4.33 -14.72 3.44
N TYR A 17 -4.21 -13.42 3.16
CA TYR A 17 -2.95 -12.70 3.36
C TYR A 17 -2.72 -12.39 4.84
N PRO A 18 -1.66 -12.94 5.47
CA PRO A 18 -1.37 -12.69 6.88
C PRO A 18 -1.17 -11.21 7.18
N ARG A 19 -1.50 -10.81 8.42
CA ARG A 19 -1.24 -9.45 8.90
C ARG A 19 0.27 -9.18 8.95
N TYR A 20 0.67 -7.92 8.83
CA TYR A 20 2.07 -7.50 8.87
C TYR A 20 2.90 -8.10 10.03
N PRO A 21 2.41 -8.14 11.30
CA PRO A 21 3.17 -8.76 12.39
C PRO A 21 3.39 -10.26 12.21
N SER A 22 2.45 -10.96 11.55
CA SER A 22 2.62 -12.36 11.19
C SER A 22 3.70 -12.52 10.13
N LEU A 23 3.71 -11.70 9.08
CA LEU A 23 4.75 -11.75 8.06
C LEU A 23 6.16 -11.56 8.66
N ILE A 24 6.32 -10.65 9.63
CA ILE A 24 7.59 -10.47 10.35
C ILE A 24 8.00 -11.77 11.07
N LYS A 25 7.06 -12.40 11.78
CA LYS A 25 7.35 -13.66 12.49
C LYS A 25 7.71 -14.79 11.51
N MET A 26 7.01 -14.91 10.38
CA MET A 26 7.32 -15.90 9.34
C MET A 26 8.73 -15.66 8.79
N ALA A 27 9.05 -14.42 8.45
CA ALA A 27 10.36 -14.03 7.93
C ALA A 27 11.49 -14.36 8.92
N ASN A 28 11.28 -14.11 10.22
CA ASN A 28 12.24 -14.46 11.26
C ASN A 28 12.46 -15.98 11.38
N ILE A 29 11.38 -16.78 11.31
CA ILE A 29 11.47 -18.25 11.33
C ILE A 29 12.23 -18.77 10.11
N LEU A 30 11.91 -18.23 8.93
CA LEU A 30 12.53 -18.60 7.67
C LEU A 30 13.93 -18.00 7.46
N LYS A 31 14.35 -17.06 8.32
CA LYS A 31 15.60 -16.29 8.18
C LYS A 31 15.74 -15.58 6.83
N ILE A 32 14.65 -15.00 6.34
CA ILE A 32 14.60 -14.23 5.09
C ILE A 32 14.18 -12.78 5.35
N ASP A 33 14.42 -11.90 4.37
CA ASP A 33 13.86 -10.55 4.38
C ASP A 33 12.32 -10.63 4.30
N VAL A 34 11.63 -10.00 5.26
CA VAL A 34 10.17 -9.91 5.32
C VAL A 34 9.56 -9.32 4.04
N LYS A 35 10.29 -8.46 3.31
CA LYS A 35 9.83 -7.91 2.03
C LYS A 35 9.57 -9.00 0.99
N LYS A 36 10.24 -10.15 1.06
CA LYS A 36 9.98 -11.29 0.16
C LYS A 36 8.61 -11.93 0.40
N LEU A 37 8.01 -11.72 1.58
CA LEU A 37 6.69 -12.23 1.93
C LEU A 37 5.58 -11.19 1.74
N MET A 38 5.94 -9.94 1.45
CA MET A 38 4.99 -8.84 1.31
C MET A 38 4.42 -8.77 -0.11
N ASP A 39 3.11 -8.51 -0.18
CA ASP A 39 2.47 -8.11 -1.42
C ASP A 39 2.68 -6.62 -1.73
N ASN A 40 2.19 -6.19 -2.89
CA ASN A 40 2.28 -4.79 -3.33
C ASN A 40 1.66 -3.80 -2.34
N TYR A 41 0.63 -4.21 -1.58
CA TYR A 41 0.01 -3.37 -0.57
C TYR A 41 0.97 -3.13 0.60
N TYR A 42 1.51 -4.20 1.19
CA TYR A 42 2.44 -4.08 2.31
C TYR A 42 3.72 -3.36 1.88
N LEU A 43 4.29 -3.70 0.72
CA LEU A 43 5.44 -2.98 0.16
C LEU A 43 5.19 -1.48 0.02
N PHE A 44 3.97 -1.08 -0.35
CA PHE A 44 3.57 0.33 -0.46
C PHE A 44 3.45 1.00 0.91
N ILE A 45 2.66 0.44 1.84
CA ILE A 45 2.38 1.10 3.13
C ILE A 45 3.56 1.09 4.10
N THR A 46 4.53 0.18 3.92
CA THR A 46 5.78 0.16 4.71
C THR A 46 6.94 0.85 4.03
N SER A 47 6.72 1.39 2.82
CA SER A 47 7.76 2.15 2.13
C SER A 47 8.09 3.42 2.91
N PRO A 48 9.38 3.78 3.08
CA PRO A 48 9.76 5.08 3.61
C PRO A 48 9.18 6.27 2.82
N LYS A 49 8.86 6.04 1.54
CA LYS A 49 8.26 7.03 0.64
C LYS A 49 6.74 7.15 0.77
N TYR A 50 6.09 6.32 1.60
CA TYR A 50 4.63 6.28 1.73
C TYR A 50 4.03 7.64 2.07
N LYS A 51 4.57 8.32 3.08
CA LYS A 51 4.07 9.63 3.51
C LYS A 51 4.14 10.66 2.38
N ASN A 52 5.30 10.75 1.75
CA ASN A 52 5.55 11.72 0.69
C ASN A 52 4.85 11.34 -0.62
N PHE A 53 4.37 10.11 -0.78
CA PHE A 53 3.68 9.68 -2.00
C PHE A 53 2.42 10.52 -2.24
N PHE A 54 1.58 10.70 -1.22
CA PHE A 54 0.33 11.45 -1.36
C PHE A 54 0.54 12.94 -1.57
N GLU A 55 1.50 13.50 -0.85
CA GLU A 55 1.88 14.90 -1.03
C GLU A 55 2.41 15.13 -2.45
N ASN A 56 3.35 14.30 -2.91
CA ASN A 56 3.89 14.40 -4.27
C ASN A 56 2.81 14.15 -5.32
N LEU A 57 1.92 13.18 -5.13
CA LEU A 57 0.83 12.90 -6.05
C LEU A 57 -0.06 14.14 -6.24
N ARG A 58 -0.41 14.84 -5.15
CA ARG A 58 -1.25 16.03 -5.22
C ARG A 58 -0.50 17.21 -5.84
N LEU A 59 0.72 17.48 -5.38
CA LEU A 59 1.52 18.62 -5.84
C LEU A 59 1.98 18.47 -7.30
N GLN A 60 2.42 17.30 -7.74
CA GLN A 60 2.88 17.07 -9.12
C GLN A 60 1.76 17.15 -10.15
N ASN A 61 0.50 16.95 -9.72
CA ASN A 61 -0.66 17.09 -10.59
C ASN A 61 -1.39 18.43 -10.41
N ASN A 62 -0.84 19.36 -9.61
CA ASN A 62 -1.46 20.64 -9.25
C ASN A 62 -2.89 20.51 -8.73
N TRP A 63 -3.17 19.46 -7.94
CA TRP A 63 -4.49 19.20 -7.40
C TRP A 63 -4.73 19.95 -6.09
N THR A 64 -5.91 20.56 -5.97
CA THR A 64 -6.48 20.97 -4.70
C THR A 64 -7.06 19.75 -3.97
N TYR A 65 -7.42 19.90 -2.69
CA TYR A 65 -8.13 18.84 -1.98
C TYR A 65 -9.53 18.57 -2.56
N ASN A 66 -10.17 19.58 -3.15
CA ASN A 66 -11.44 19.39 -3.86
C ASN A 66 -11.23 18.57 -5.15
N ASP A 67 -10.11 18.79 -5.85
CA ASP A 67 -9.76 17.96 -7.02
C ASP A 67 -9.50 16.51 -6.63
N VAL A 68 -8.87 16.27 -5.46
CA VAL A 68 -8.70 14.91 -4.93
C VAL A 68 -10.06 14.21 -4.75
N GLU A 69 -11.05 14.90 -4.19
CA GLU A 69 -12.39 14.33 -4.03
C GLU A 69 -13.04 14.06 -5.38
N ASN A 70 -13.01 15.03 -6.30
CA ASN A 70 -13.65 14.92 -7.61
C ASN A 70 -12.97 13.89 -8.52
N ILE A 71 -11.64 13.80 -8.47
CA ILE A 71 -10.83 12.95 -9.37
C ILE A 71 -10.65 11.56 -8.78
N LEU A 72 -10.29 11.44 -7.49
CA LEU A 72 -10.02 10.15 -6.86
C LEU A 72 -11.23 9.55 -6.15
N GLY A 73 -12.28 10.34 -5.87
CA GLY A 73 -13.42 9.89 -5.08
C GLY A 73 -13.06 9.68 -3.60
N ILE A 74 -12.08 10.45 -3.10
CA ILE A 74 -11.54 10.29 -1.74
C ILE A 74 -11.82 11.56 -0.97
N ASN A 75 -12.41 11.41 0.21
CA ASN A 75 -12.70 12.54 1.07
C ASN A 75 -11.40 13.33 1.38
N PRO A 76 -11.43 14.67 1.27
CA PRO A 76 -10.28 15.55 1.55
C PRO A 76 -9.60 15.29 2.89
N TYR A 77 -10.38 15.05 3.95
CA TYR A 77 -9.89 14.77 5.29
C TYR A 77 -9.10 13.46 5.32
N THR A 78 -9.65 12.39 4.74
CA THR A 78 -8.97 11.09 4.66
C THR A 78 -7.66 11.18 3.88
N TYR A 79 -7.65 11.93 2.79
CA TYR A 79 -6.43 12.13 2.00
C TYR A 79 -5.35 12.88 2.79
N ARG A 80 -5.75 13.94 3.52
CA ARG A 80 -4.84 14.70 4.37
C ARG A 80 -4.23 13.84 5.48
N GLU A 81 -5.02 12.97 6.11
CA GLU A 81 -4.49 12.02 7.10
C GLU A 81 -3.39 11.13 6.50
N TRP A 82 -3.51 10.71 5.24
CA TRP A 82 -2.46 9.94 4.58
C TRP A 82 -1.20 10.75 4.28
N GLU A 83 -1.33 12.02 3.89
CA GLU A 83 -0.19 12.96 3.78
C GLU A 83 0.52 13.15 5.14
N LEU A 84 -0.23 13.06 6.25
CA LEU A 84 0.33 13.09 7.60
C LEU A 84 0.95 11.75 8.04
N GLY A 85 0.72 10.67 7.28
CA GLY A 85 1.30 9.35 7.52
C GLY A 85 0.34 8.30 8.06
N ALA A 86 -0.96 8.60 8.15
CA ALA A 86 -1.97 7.60 8.49
C ALA A 86 -1.97 6.46 7.46
N LYS A 87 -2.13 5.23 7.91
CA LYS A 87 -2.04 4.04 7.05
C LYS A 87 -3.31 3.85 6.24
N LEU A 88 -3.12 3.72 4.93
CA LEU A 88 -4.14 3.37 3.96
C LEU A 88 -4.63 1.94 4.20
N GLY A 89 -5.94 1.76 4.31
CA GLY A 89 -6.55 0.43 4.35
C GLY A 89 -6.42 -0.30 3.00
N ARG A 90 -6.39 -1.63 3.04
CA ARG A 90 -6.21 -2.47 1.84
C ARG A 90 -7.26 -2.23 0.76
N ASP A 91 -8.53 -2.10 1.13
CA ASP A 91 -9.61 -1.88 0.16
C ASP A 91 -9.48 -0.53 -0.55
N LEU A 92 -9.09 0.50 0.21
CA LEU A 92 -8.82 1.83 -0.35
C LEU A 92 -7.56 1.83 -1.22
N TYR A 93 -6.54 1.04 -0.87
CA TYR A 93 -5.38 0.83 -1.75
C TYR A 93 -5.76 0.24 -3.10
N ILE A 94 -6.61 -0.78 -3.12
CA ILE A 94 -7.06 -1.41 -4.37
C ILE A 94 -7.83 -0.40 -5.22
N LYS A 95 -8.77 0.33 -4.62
CA LYS A 95 -9.55 1.38 -5.29
C LYS A 95 -8.66 2.50 -5.84
N LEU A 96 -7.76 3.04 -5.02
CA LEU A 96 -6.81 4.08 -5.39
C LEU A 96 -5.90 3.60 -6.53
N ARG A 97 -5.31 2.42 -6.42
CA ARG A 97 -4.43 1.86 -7.46
C ARG A 97 -5.15 1.73 -8.80
N LYS A 98 -6.39 1.22 -8.80
CA LYS A 98 -7.22 1.14 -10.00
C LYS A 98 -7.46 2.52 -10.61
N LYS A 99 -7.86 3.49 -9.78
CA LYS A 99 -8.14 4.86 -10.23
C LYS A 99 -6.90 5.55 -10.81
N LEU A 100 -5.76 5.44 -10.14
CA LEU A 100 -4.49 5.99 -10.62
C LEU A 100 -3.99 5.32 -11.92
N PHE A 101 -4.32 4.05 -12.12
CA PHE A 101 -4.05 3.34 -13.37
C PHE A 101 -4.93 3.86 -14.51
N GLU A 102 -6.24 4.02 -14.28
CA GLU A 102 -7.18 4.61 -15.24
C GLU A 102 -6.77 6.03 -15.65
N LEU A 103 -6.29 6.84 -14.70
CA LEU A 103 -5.77 8.18 -14.94
C LEU A 103 -4.37 8.21 -15.60
N LYS A 104 -3.78 7.04 -15.89
CA LYS A 104 -2.44 6.88 -16.47
C LYS A 104 -1.32 7.55 -15.65
N ILE A 105 -1.54 7.75 -14.35
CA ILE A 105 -0.56 8.37 -13.44
C ILE A 105 0.53 7.36 -13.07
N ILE A 106 0.15 6.11 -12.79
CA ILE A 106 1.10 5.05 -12.43
C ILE A 106 1.99 4.63 -13.63
N ASN A 107 1.51 4.81 -14.87
CA ASN A 107 2.33 4.55 -16.06
C ASN A 107 3.48 5.57 -16.24
N LYS A 108 3.41 6.76 -15.59
CA LYS A 108 4.52 7.72 -15.56
C LYS A 108 5.58 7.40 -14.51
N LEU A 109 5.26 6.56 -13.52
CA LEU A 109 6.14 6.24 -12.39
C LEU A 109 7.03 5.01 -12.61
N ASN A 110 6.88 4.31 -13.75
CA ASN A 110 7.73 3.18 -14.14
C ASN A 110 8.29 3.38 -15.55
N ILE A 111 9.32 4.22 -15.68
CA ILE A 111 10.33 4.06 -16.74
C ILE A 111 11.71 4.17 -16.10
N LYS A 112 12.21 3.02 -15.64
CA LYS A 112 13.48 2.43 -16.10
C LYS A 112 13.55 1.00 -15.57
N LYS A 113 13.57 0.06 -16.53
CA LYS A 113 14.01 -1.33 -16.33
C LYS A 113 15.46 -1.32 -15.85
#